data_AF-A0A6J0MUV8-F1
#
_entry.id   AF-A0A6J0MUV8-F1
#
_cell.length_a   1.000
_cell.length_b   1.000
_cell.length_c   1.000
_cell.angle_alpha   90.00
_cell.angle_beta   90.00
_cell.angle_gamma   90.00
#
_symmetry.space_group_name_H-M   'P 1'
#
loop_
_entity.id
_entity.type
_entity.pdbx_description
1 polymer ?
#
loop_
_entity_poly.entity_id
_entity_poly.type
_entity_poly.pdbx_seq_one_letter_code
_entity_poly.pdbx_strand_id
1 'polypeptide(L)' 'MASSKLYFVALLVIASVFVDVQSTRIMDASSDCDFRGPCRKRADCNDRCGVNKPPFNNAICVPYGGSRQCCCILS' A
#
# COMPACT_ATOMS: atom_id res chain seq x y z
N MET A 1 30.94 15.63 31.78
CA MET A 1 29.79 14.77 31.43
C MET A 1 28.61 15.64 31.00
N ALA A 2 28.62 16.15 29.77
CA ALA A 2 27.53 16.99 29.23
C ALA A 2 27.34 16.77 27.72
N SER A 3 28.42 16.40 27.02
CA SER A 3 28.44 16.10 25.59
C SER A 3 27.59 14.87 25.19
N SER A 4 27.50 13.85 26.05
CA SER A 4 26.79 12.60 25.75
C SER A 4 25.26 12.75 25.66
N LYS A 5 24.68 13.69 26.41
CA LYS A 5 23.22 13.94 26.37
C LYS A 5 22.78 14.59 25.05
N LEU A 6 23.59 15.52 24.53
CA LEU A 6 23.29 16.19 23.25
C LEU A 6 23.37 15.22 22.07
N TYR A 7 24.33 14.29 22.08
CA TYR A 7 24.42 13.22 21.08
C TYR A 7 23.20 12.30 21.09
N PHE A 8 22.69 11.95 22.27
CA PHE A 8 21.51 11.10 22.39
C PHE A 8 20.25 11.81 21.86
N VAL A 9 20.08 13.09 22.17
CA VAL A 9 18.99 13.91 21.63
C VAL A 9 19.09 14.04 20.11
N ALA A 10 20.29 14.27 19.57
CA ALA A 10 20.50 14.35 18.13
C ALA A 10 20.16 13.03 17.42
N LEU A 11 20.55 11.88 17.99
CA LEU A 11 20.21 10.57 17.44
C LEU A 11 18.70 10.30 17.43
N LEU A 12 17.97 10.74 18.47
CA LEU A 12 16.51 10.61 18.53
C LEU A 12 15.81 11.46 17.45
N VAL A 13 16.28 12.69 17.23
CA VAL A 13 15.73 13.58 16.18
C VAL A 13 15.98 13.01 14.78
N ILE A 14 17.17 12.46 14.55
CA ILE A 14 17.51 11.81 13.27
C ILE A 14 16.61 10.57 13.06
N ALA A 15 16.45 9.73 14.09
CA ALA A 15 15.61 8.54 14.01
C ALA A 15 14.13 8.87 13.71
N SER A 16 13.58 9.95 14.28
CA SER A 16 12.19 10.35 13.98
C SER A 16 11.97 10.75 12.52
N VAL A 17 12.96 11.33 11.85
CA VAL A 17 12.86 11.70 10.43
C VAL A 17 12.84 10.47 9.51
N PHE A 18 13.52 9.39 9.90
CA PHE A 18 13.55 8.14 9.12
C PHE A 18 12.27 7.30 9.24
N VAL A 19 11.48 7.48 10.29
CA VAL A 19 10.20 6.75 10.47
C VAL A 19 9.11 7.31 9.55
N ASP A 20 9.14 8.60 9.22
CA ASP A 20 8.14 9.25 8.37
C ASP A 20 8.22 8.79 6.90
N VAL A 21 9.44 8.57 6.39
CA VAL A 21 9.70 8.20 4.97
C VAL A 21 9.19 6.80 4.60
N GLN A 22 9.04 5.88 5.56
CA GLN A 22 8.52 4.53 5.27
C GLN A 22 6.99 4.43 5.33
N SER A 23 6.31 5.43 5.91
CA SER A 23 4.86 5.41 6.09
C SER A 23 4.09 5.97 4.89
N THR A 24 4.50 5.65 3.66
CA THR A 24 3.78 6.09 2.43
C THR A 24 3.23 4.94 1.59
N ARG A 25 3.25 3.68 2.07
CA ARG A 25 2.74 2.53 1.29
C ARG A 25 1.89 1.54 2.06
N ILE A 26 1.07 2.01 2.98
CA ILE A 26 -0.12 1.25 3.38
C ILE A 26 -1.27 1.90 2.64
N MET A 27 -1.46 1.50 1.38
CA MET A 27 -2.72 1.79 0.69
C MET A 27 -3.78 0.93 1.39
N ASP A 28 -4.57 1.57 2.24
CA ASP A 28 -5.81 1.06 2.83
C ASP A 28 -6.81 0.66 1.74
N ALA A 29 -6.56 -0.47 1.10
CA ALA A 29 -7.40 -1.05 0.05
C ALA A 29 -8.12 -2.31 0.55
N SER A 30 -8.41 -2.39 1.86
CA SER A 30 -8.83 -3.66 2.48
C SER A 30 -10.32 -3.76 2.85
N SER A 31 -11.12 -2.69 2.80
CA SER A 31 -12.56 -2.79 3.13
C SER A 31 -13.48 -3.00 1.92
N ASP A 32 -13.12 -2.50 0.73
CA ASP A 32 -13.98 -2.48 -0.47
C ASP A 32 -13.43 -3.31 -1.65
N CYS A 33 -12.64 -4.33 -1.34
CA CYS A 33 -11.85 -5.06 -2.33
C CYS A 33 -12.32 -6.51 -2.53
N ASP A 34 -12.87 -6.82 -3.71
CA ASP A 34 -13.10 -8.21 -4.15
C ASP A 34 -11.84 -8.74 -4.85
N PHE A 35 -11.15 -9.70 -4.22
CA PHE A 35 -9.89 -10.22 -4.73
C PHE A 35 -10.09 -11.25 -5.84
N ARG A 36 -9.53 -11.00 -7.03
CA ARG A 36 -9.71 -11.85 -8.21
C ARG A 36 -8.42 -12.32 -8.86
N GLY A 37 -7.81 -13.33 -8.26
CA GLY A 37 -6.67 -14.04 -8.83
C GLY A 37 -5.41 -13.16 -8.99
N PRO A 38 -4.33 -13.74 -9.54
CA PRO A 38 -3.04 -13.08 -9.59
C PRO A 38 -2.98 -11.98 -10.66
N CYS A 39 -2.10 -11.00 -10.45
CA CYS A 39 -1.87 -9.91 -11.39
C CYS A 39 -0.39 -9.57 -11.54
N ARG A 40 0.00 -9.10 -12.73
CA ARG A 40 1.33 -8.51 -12.96
C ARG A 40 1.27 -6.99 -13.09
N LYS A 41 0.21 -6.49 -13.73
CA LYS A 41 -0.08 -5.07 -14.00
C LYS A 41 -1.56 -4.79 -13.75
N ARG A 42 -1.91 -3.51 -13.58
CA ARG A 42 -3.30 -3.06 -13.33
C ARG A 42 -4.27 -3.45 -14.46
N ALA A 43 -3.82 -3.44 -15.71
CA ALA A 43 -4.65 -3.77 -16.86
C ALA A 43 -5.21 -5.21 -16.81
N ASP A 44 -4.43 -6.19 -16.31
CA ASP A 44 -4.92 -7.56 -16.10
C ASP A 44 -6.14 -7.60 -15.18
N CYS A 45 -6.24 -6.67 -14.24
CA CYS A 45 -7.35 -6.58 -13.31
C CYS A 45 -8.56 -5.87 -13.91
N ASN A 46 -8.36 -4.95 -14.85
CA ASN A 46 -9.47 -4.27 -15.52
C ASN A 46 -10.34 -5.27 -16.29
N ASP A 47 -9.71 -6.18 -17.03
CA ASP A 47 -10.41 -7.24 -17.77
C ASP A 47 -11.07 -8.26 -16.83
N ARG A 48 -10.37 -8.67 -15.76
CA ARG A 48 -10.90 -9.66 -14.77
C ARG A 48 -12.06 -9.12 -13.94
N CYS A 49 -12.00 -7.86 -13.54
CA CYS A 49 -13.03 -7.20 -12.75
C CYS A 49 -14.15 -6.63 -13.64
N GLY A 50 -13.98 -6.62 -14.96
CA GLY A 50 -14.96 -6.02 -15.87
C GLY A 50 -15.18 -4.54 -15.56
N VAL A 51 -14.11 -3.80 -15.31
CA VAL A 51 -14.16 -2.38 -14.93
C VAL A 51 -15.04 -1.60 -15.91
N ASN A 52 -15.89 -0.71 -15.37
CA ASN A 52 -16.99 -0.02 -16.06
C ASN A 52 -18.28 -0.84 -16.23
N LYS A 53 -18.36 -2.02 -15.61
CA LYS A 53 -19.62 -2.76 -15.46
C LYS A 53 -19.93 -2.90 -13.96
N PRO A 54 -21.17 -2.60 -13.53
CA PRO A 54 -21.55 -2.82 -12.14
C PRO A 54 -21.33 -4.29 -11.76
N PRO A 55 -20.81 -4.57 -10.55
CA PRO A 55 -20.65 -3.62 -9.43
C PRO A 55 -19.30 -2.87 -9.40
N PHE A 56 -18.35 -3.14 -10.30
CA PHE A 56 -16.97 -2.67 -10.18
C PHE A 56 -16.66 -1.47 -11.09
N ASN A 57 -16.31 -0.33 -10.50
CA ASN A 57 -15.88 0.88 -11.24
C ASN A 57 -14.37 0.94 -11.47
N ASN A 58 -13.59 0.14 -10.74
CA ASN A 58 -12.15 0.24 -10.77
C ASN A 58 -11.50 -1.08 -10.35
N ALA A 59 -10.26 -1.27 -10.78
CA ALA A 59 -9.44 -2.39 -10.37
C ALA A 59 -7.98 -1.97 -10.20
N ILE A 60 -7.33 -2.53 -9.18
CA ILE A 60 -5.91 -2.30 -8.89
C ILE A 60 -5.19 -3.63 -8.63
N CYS A 61 -3.89 -3.66 -8.88
CA CYS A 61 -3.05 -4.82 -8.61
C CYS A 61 -2.28 -4.56 -7.31
N VAL A 62 -2.64 -5.27 -6.24
CA VAL A 62 -2.12 -5.05 -4.89
C VAL A 62 -1.28 -6.24 -4.41
N PRO A 63 -0.29 -6.02 -3.54
CA PRO A 63 0.40 -7.11 -2.88
C PRO A 63 -0.59 -7.90 -2.00
N TYR A 64 -0.55 -9.22 -2.11
CA TYR A 64 -1.33 -10.14 -1.27
C TYR A 64 -0.42 -11.32 -0.86
N GLY A 65 0.05 -11.28 0.38
CA GLY A 65 1.09 -12.18 0.87
C GLY A 65 2.39 -12.05 0.06
N GLY A 66 2.92 -13.18 -0.44
CA GLY A 66 4.12 -13.23 -1.28
C GLY A 66 3.87 -13.03 -2.78
N SER A 67 2.63 -12.70 -3.18
CA SER A 67 2.24 -12.53 -4.58
C SER A 67 1.48 -11.22 -4.78
N ARG A 68 1.03 -10.94 -6.01
CA ARG A 68 0.15 -9.80 -6.30
C ARG A 68 -1.20 -10.31 -6.78
N GLN A 69 -2.27 -9.73 -6.29
CA GLN A 69 -3.65 -10.08 -6.67
C GLN A 69 -4.43 -8.86 -7.15
N CYS A 70 -5.40 -9.11 -8.02
CA CYS A 70 -6.34 -8.10 -8.43
C CYS A 70 -7.31 -7.78 -7.31
N CYS A 71 -7.51 -6.50 -7.09
CA CYS A 71 -8.49 -5.93 -6.18
C CYS A 71 -9.54 -5.21 -7.02
N CYS A 72 -10.74 -5.75 -7.09
CA CYS A 72 -11.88 -5.12 -7.75
C CYS A 72 -12.59 -4.21 -6.75
N ILE A 73 -12.68 -2.92 -7.07
CA ILE A 73 -13.25 -1.90 -6.20
C ILE A 73 -14.72 -1.72 -6.58
N LEU A 74 -15.60 -1.89 -5.60
CA LEU A 74 -17.04 -1.68 -5.75
C LEU A 74 -17.34 -0.18 -5.94
N SER A 75 -18.42 0.12 -6.67
CA SER A 75 -18.85 1.49 -6.94
C SER A 75 -19.70 2.09 -5.84
#